data_AF-X4ZI47-F1
#
_entry.id   AF-X4ZI47-F1
#
_cell.length_a   1.000
_cell.length_b   1.000
_cell.length_c   1.000
_cell.angle_alpha   90.00
_cell.angle_beta   90.00
_cell.angle_gamma   90.00
#
_symmetry.space_group_name_H-M   'P 1'
#
loop_
_entity.id
_entity.type
_entity.pdbx_description
1 polymer ?
#
loop_
_entity_poly.entity_id
_entity_poly.type
_entity_poly.pdbx_seq_one_letter_code
_entity_poly.pdbx_strand_id
1 'polypeptide(L)'
;MRIKDMDAGSRKEAAGEAGPLMVSRGKVHRLEELPGCCAEDEDGNLLSAIFYNVTNGECEIVSLESRVENRGAGTRLINAVIAHARAEGCARVWLITSNDNTRAIRFYQKRGFDLQAVHRDAITEARKLKSSIPLIGYDGIPIRHELELEYLL
;
A
#
# COMPACT_ATOMS: atom_id res chain seq x y z
N MET A 1 -2.78 9.36 -18.95
CA MET A 1 -2.90 8.54 -17.71
C MET A 1 -4.31 8.67 -17.13
N ARG A 2 -5.09 7.59 -17.15
CA ARG A 2 -6.45 7.50 -16.61
C ARG A 2 -6.44 6.74 -15.28
N ILE A 3 -7.24 7.17 -14.30
CA ILE A 3 -7.47 6.43 -13.04
C ILE A 3 -8.84 5.78 -13.13
N LYS A 4 -8.96 4.52 -12.71
CA LYS A 4 -10.23 3.79 -12.64
C LYS A 4 -10.21 2.76 -11.52
N ASP A 5 -11.38 2.26 -11.13
CA ASP A 5 -11.48 1.11 -10.24
C ASP A 5 -11.02 -0.18 -10.95
N MET A 6 -10.42 -1.08 -10.19
CA MET A 6 -9.94 -2.36 -10.72
C MET A 6 -11.08 -3.37 -10.85
N ASP A 7 -11.26 -3.87 -12.06
CA ASP A 7 -12.01 -5.10 -12.35
C ASP A 7 -11.19 -6.36 -11.98
N ALA A 8 -11.79 -7.55 -12.14
CA ALA A 8 -11.12 -8.80 -11.78
C ALA A 8 -9.82 -9.06 -12.57
N GLY A 9 -9.74 -8.60 -13.82
CA GLY A 9 -8.57 -8.82 -14.67
C GLY A 9 -7.38 -7.95 -14.25
N SER A 10 -7.60 -6.64 -14.17
CA SER A 10 -6.61 -5.66 -13.72
C SER A 10 -6.14 -5.92 -12.29
N ARG A 11 -7.04 -6.39 -11.41
CA ARG A 11 -6.69 -6.76 -10.04
C ARG A 11 -5.75 -7.97 -9.99
N LYS A 12 -6.02 -9.00 -10.79
CA LYS A 12 -5.15 -10.18 -10.89
C LYS A 12 -3.78 -9.83 -11.46
N GLU A 13 -3.74 -8.99 -12.50
CA GLU A 13 -2.49 -8.50 -13.07
C GLU A 13 -1.67 -7.74 -12.01
N ALA A 14 -2.28 -6.79 -11.31
CA ALA A 14 -1.63 -5.99 -10.28
C ALA A 14 -1.15 -6.83 -9.08
N ALA A 15 -1.95 -7.80 -8.62
CA ALA A 15 -1.59 -8.68 -7.52
C ALA A 15 -0.41 -9.60 -7.86
N GLY A 16 -0.24 -9.94 -9.14
CA GLY A 16 0.91 -10.71 -9.63
C GLY A 16 2.24 -9.99 -9.43
N GLU A 17 2.25 -8.66 -9.38
CA GLU A 17 3.48 -7.85 -9.22
C GLU A 17 3.88 -7.64 -7.77
N ALA A 18 2.93 -7.28 -6.91
CA ALA A 18 3.15 -7.11 -5.46
C ALA A 18 3.46 -8.44 -4.75
N GLY A 19 3.01 -9.54 -5.36
CA GLY A 19 2.84 -10.83 -4.70
C GLY A 19 1.43 -10.96 -4.09
N PRO A 20 0.83 -12.15 -4.12
CA PRO A 20 -0.61 -12.33 -3.87
C PRO A 20 -1.04 -12.07 -2.42
N LEU A 21 -0.09 -12.08 -1.48
CA LEU A 21 -0.32 -11.96 -0.05
C LEU A 21 0.45 -10.79 0.53
N MET A 22 -0.23 -9.92 1.28
CA MET A 22 0.38 -8.90 2.12
C MET A 22 0.14 -9.21 3.59
N VAL A 23 1.07 -8.80 4.44
CA VAL A 23 0.93 -8.91 5.90
C VAL A 23 1.17 -7.54 6.49
N SER A 24 0.20 -7.05 7.25
CA SER A 24 0.27 -5.78 7.98
C SER A 24 -0.42 -5.97 9.33
N ARG A 25 0.18 -5.48 10.41
CA ARG A 25 -0.40 -5.57 11.77
C ARG A 25 -0.79 -7.00 12.17
N GLY A 26 -0.07 -8.00 11.68
CA GLY A 26 -0.33 -9.43 11.92
C GLY A 26 -1.51 -10.03 11.15
N LYS A 27 -2.18 -9.25 10.27
CA LYS A 27 -3.27 -9.72 9.41
C LYS A 27 -2.74 -10.08 8.02
N VAL A 28 -3.23 -11.18 7.46
CA VAL A 28 -2.92 -11.59 6.08
C VAL A 28 -4.00 -11.05 5.15
N HIS A 29 -3.60 -10.38 4.07
CA HIS A 29 -4.45 -9.83 3.04
C HIS A 29 -4.19 -10.56 1.72
N ARG A 30 -5.25 -11.01 1.04
CA ARG A 30 -5.18 -11.46 -0.35
C ARG A 30 -5.55 -10.30 -1.26
N LEU A 31 -4.59 -9.82 -2.05
CA LEU A 31 -4.79 -8.60 -2.84
C LEU A 31 -5.92 -8.73 -3.88
N GLU A 32 -6.09 -9.93 -4.47
CA GLU A 32 -7.19 -10.20 -5.42
C GLU A 32 -8.59 -10.09 -4.80
N GLU A 33 -8.68 -10.20 -3.47
CA GLU A 33 -9.95 -10.08 -2.72
C GLU A 33 -10.23 -8.63 -2.27
N LEU A 34 -9.26 -7.72 -2.41
CA LEU A 34 -9.39 -6.34 -1.96
C LEU A 34 -9.92 -5.41 -3.06
N PRO A 35 -10.67 -4.35 -2.70
CA PRO A 35 -10.94 -3.25 -3.59
C PRO A 35 -9.64 -2.48 -3.90
N GLY A 36 -9.67 -1.72 -4.99
CA GLY A 36 -8.54 -0.92 -5.39
C GLY A 36 -8.76 -0.16 -6.69
N CYS A 37 -7.86 0.77 -6.97
CA CYS A 37 -7.86 1.56 -8.19
C CYS A 37 -6.53 1.39 -8.92
N CYS A 38 -6.53 1.58 -10.23
CA CYS A 38 -5.32 1.54 -11.04
C CYS A 38 -5.17 2.79 -11.90
N ALA A 39 -3.94 3.01 -12.37
CA ALA A 39 -3.63 3.99 -13.39
C ALA A 39 -3.20 3.27 -14.67
N GLU A 40 -3.76 3.68 -15.79
CA GLU A 40 -3.45 3.14 -17.12
C GLU A 40 -2.92 4.25 -18.04
N ASP A 41 -2.09 3.88 -19.02
CA ASP A 41 -1.73 4.76 -20.14
C ASP A 41 -2.88 4.88 -21.17
N GLU A 42 -2.60 5.48 -22.33
CA GLU A 42 -3.60 5.69 -23.38
C GLU A 42 -3.95 4.40 -24.13
N ASP A 43 -3.05 3.42 -24.12
CA ASP A 43 -3.22 2.12 -24.77
C ASP A 43 -3.89 1.10 -23.83
N GLY A 44 -4.16 1.49 -22.57
CA GLY A 44 -4.79 0.65 -21.56
C GLY A 44 -3.80 -0.21 -20.78
N ASN A 45 -2.50 0.01 -20.90
CA ASN A 45 -1.51 -0.73 -20.11
C ASN A 45 -1.53 -0.27 -18.65
N LEU A 46 -1.57 -1.23 -17.73
CA LEU A 46 -1.48 -0.97 -16.30
C LEU A 46 -0.12 -0.35 -15.95
N LEU A 47 -0.13 0.84 -15.35
CA LEU A 47 1.07 1.57 -14.93
C LEU A 47 1.33 1.48 -13.43
N SER A 48 0.27 1.45 -12.62
CA SER A 48 0.33 1.41 -11.16
C SER A 48 -1.02 1.00 -10.59
N ALA A 49 -1.03 0.39 -9.41
CA ALA A 49 -2.24 -0.05 -8.73
C ALA A 49 -2.14 0.22 -7.22
N ILE A 50 -3.27 0.55 -6.60
CA ILE A 50 -3.41 0.68 -5.15
C ILE A 50 -4.52 -0.23 -4.67
N PHE A 51 -4.25 -0.99 -3.61
CA PHE A 51 -5.21 -1.84 -2.91
C PHE A 51 -5.47 -1.27 -1.54
N TYR A 52 -6.72 -1.30 -1.10
CA TYR A 52 -7.10 -0.81 0.22
C TYR A 52 -8.10 -1.73 0.92
N ASN A 53 -8.21 -1.59 2.23
CA ASN A 53 -9.17 -2.29 3.05
C ASN A 53 -9.82 -1.31 4.02
N VAL A 54 -11.16 -1.19 3.96
CA VAL A 54 -11.93 -0.37 4.90
C VAL A 54 -12.46 -1.27 6.00
N THR A 55 -12.17 -0.95 7.26
CA THR A 55 -12.65 -1.72 8.41
C THR A 55 -12.76 -0.80 9.61
N ASN A 56 -13.85 -0.89 10.36
CA ASN A 56 -14.08 -0.12 11.59
C ASN A 56 -13.92 1.40 11.44
N GLY A 57 -14.29 1.96 10.29
CA GLY A 57 -14.17 3.41 10.03
C GLY A 57 -12.75 3.87 9.75
N GLU A 58 -11.83 2.97 9.40
CA GLU A 58 -10.48 3.30 8.95
C GLU A 58 -10.19 2.66 7.59
N CYS A 59 -9.43 3.36 6.74
CA CYS A 59 -9.02 2.87 5.45
C CYS A 59 -7.52 2.58 5.43
N GLU A 60 -7.15 1.32 5.28
CA GLU A 60 -5.75 0.90 5.14
C GLU A 60 -5.37 0.86 3.65
N ILE A 61 -4.29 1.53 3.26
CA ILE A 61 -3.60 1.26 1.99
C ILE A 61 -2.73 0.02 2.21
N VAL A 62 -3.14 -1.10 1.61
CA VAL A 62 -2.50 -2.42 1.81
C VAL A 62 -1.30 -2.61 0.87
N SER A 63 -1.38 -2.09 -0.35
CA SER A 63 -0.28 -2.11 -1.32
C SER A 63 -0.45 -0.95 -2.31
N LEU A 64 0.67 -0.38 -2.73
CA LEU A 64 0.76 0.58 -3.82
C LEU A 64 1.95 0.18 -4.69
N GLU A 65 1.68 -0.35 -5.87
CA GLU A 65 2.69 -0.76 -6.84
C GLU A 65 2.73 0.21 -8.02
N SER A 66 3.92 0.40 -8.59
CA SER A 66 4.11 1.29 -9.74
C SER A 66 5.20 0.75 -10.67
N ARG A 67 4.85 0.44 -11.91
CA ARG A 67 5.80 0.06 -12.98
C ARG A 67 6.60 1.25 -13.50
N VAL A 68 6.04 2.45 -13.38
CA VAL A 68 6.67 3.71 -13.78
C VAL A 68 6.70 4.68 -12.62
N GLU A 69 7.89 4.96 -12.10
CA GLU A 69 8.08 5.94 -11.05
C GLU A 69 8.11 7.38 -11.59
N ASN A 70 7.92 8.36 -10.70
CA ASN A 70 8.11 9.80 -10.97
C ASN A 70 7.20 10.41 -12.06
N ARG A 71 6.07 9.77 -12.39
CA ARG A 71 5.03 10.32 -13.29
C ARG A 71 3.74 10.75 -12.58
N GLY A 72 3.76 10.80 -11.25
CA GLY A 72 2.64 11.28 -10.42
C GLY A 72 1.49 10.28 -10.21
N ALA A 73 1.59 9.06 -10.75
CA ALA A 73 0.54 8.03 -10.66
C ALA A 73 0.20 7.69 -9.20
N GLY A 74 1.20 7.39 -8.38
CA GLY A 74 1.00 7.08 -6.96
C GLY A 74 0.32 8.19 -6.16
N THR A 75 0.61 9.47 -6.44
CA THR A 75 -0.11 10.59 -5.79
C THR A 75 -1.58 10.59 -6.14
N ARG A 76 -1.92 10.36 -7.41
CA ARG A 76 -3.31 10.35 -7.87
C ARG A 76 -4.08 9.18 -7.28
N LEU A 77 -3.46 8.02 -7.18
CA LEU A 77 -4.04 6.83 -6.55
C LEU A 77 -4.30 7.06 -5.06
N ILE A 78 -3.34 7.63 -4.32
CA ILE A 78 -3.55 8.00 -2.91
C ILE A 78 -4.71 8.99 -2.75
N ASN A 79 -4.77 10.02 -3.60
CA ASN A 79 -5.86 10.99 -3.53
C ASN A 79 -7.23 10.35 -3.82
N ALA A 80 -7.29 9.35 -4.71
CA ALA A 80 -8.50 8.58 -4.97
C ALA A 80 -8.93 7.77 -3.73
N VAL A 81 -7.99 7.12 -3.04
CA VAL A 81 -8.27 6.39 -1.80
C VAL A 81 -8.72 7.33 -0.67
N ILE A 82 -8.07 8.50 -0.52
CA ILE A 82 -8.48 9.52 0.46
C ILE A 82 -9.91 10.01 0.19
N ALA A 83 -10.25 10.28 -1.08
CA ALA A 83 -11.60 10.69 -1.45
C ALA A 83 -12.63 9.59 -1.17
N HIS A 84 -12.32 8.33 -1.49
CA HIS A 84 -13.16 7.19 -1.17
C HIS A 84 -13.35 7.03 0.35
N ALA A 85 -12.27 7.06 1.13
CA ALA A 85 -12.32 6.93 2.58
C ALA A 85 -13.17 8.04 3.23
N ARG A 86 -13.09 9.28 2.74
CA ARG A 86 -13.98 10.37 3.17
C ARG A 86 -15.44 10.09 2.85
N ALA A 87 -15.74 9.57 1.66
CA ALA A 87 -17.11 9.24 1.28
C ALA A 87 -17.70 8.11 2.14
N GLU A 88 -16.87 7.15 2.57
CA GLU A 88 -17.23 6.07 3.50
C GLU A 88 -17.28 6.53 4.97
N GLY A 89 -17.02 7.80 5.27
CA GLY A 89 -17.02 8.34 6.64
C GLY A 89 -15.88 7.82 7.51
N CYS A 90 -14.75 7.43 6.90
CA CYS A 90 -13.57 7.00 7.65
C CYS A 90 -12.94 8.17 8.41
N ALA A 91 -12.34 7.88 9.57
CA ALA A 91 -11.60 8.85 10.37
C ALA A 91 -10.18 9.10 9.86
N ARG A 92 -9.58 8.09 9.22
CA ARG A 92 -8.20 8.17 8.70
C ARG A 92 -7.97 7.25 7.51
N VAL A 93 -6.94 7.58 6.73
CA VAL A 93 -6.25 6.65 5.82
C VAL A 93 -4.89 6.32 6.43
N TRP A 94 -4.51 5.05 6.50
CA TRP A 94 -3.24 4.63 7.10
C TRP A 94 -2.57 3.53 6.29
N LEU A 95 -1.31 3.23 6.60
CA LEU A 95 -0.55 2.17 5.95
C LEU A 95 0.61 1.68 6.82
N ILE A 96 1.13 0.50 6.46
CA ILE A 96 2.39 -0.03 6.96
C ILE A 96 3.46 0.03 5.88
N THR A 97 4.65 0.50 6.26
CA THR A 97 5.88 0.27 5.50
C THR A 97 6.94 -0.35 6.41
N SER A 98 7.89 -1.07 5.83
CA SER A 98 9.02 -1.61 6.58
C SER A 98 10.03 -0.52 6.93
N ASN A 99 10.78 -0.73 8.02
CA ASN A 99 11.77 0.22 8.55
C ASN A 99 12.93 0.54 7.59
N ASP A 100 13.24 -0.34 6.64
CA ASP A 100 14.29 -0.14 5.64
C ASP A 100 13.81 0.75 4.47
N ASN A 101 12.50 0.84 4.23
CA ASN A 101 11.95 1.50 3.05
C ASN A 101 11.84 3.02 3.23
N THR A 102 13.00 3.67 3.36
CA THR A 102 13.12 5.13 3.53
C THR A 102 12.50 5.91 2.36
N ARG A 103 12.48 5.32 1.15
CA ARG A 103 11.83 5.89 -0.04
C ARG A 103 10.32 6.01 0.16
N ALA A 104 9.66 4.95 0.65
CA ALA A 104 8.22 4.96 0.94
C ALA A 104 7.89 5.94 2.07
N ILE A 105 8.67 5.92 3.17
CA ILE A 105 8.49 6.86 4.30
C ILE A 105 8.50 8.30 3.79
N ARG A 106 9.54 8.68 3.04
CA ARG A 106 9.65 10.02 2.43
C ARG A 106 8.48 10.31 1.48
N PHE A 107 8.08 9.33 0.67
CA PHE A 107 7.02 9.47 -0.31
C PHE A 107 5.68 9.80 0.35
N TYR A 108 5.31 9.09 1.42
CA TYR A 108 4.06 9.31 2.14
C TYR A 108 4.09 10.59 2.99
N GLN A 109 5.20 10.89 3.67
CA GLN A 109 5.34 12.13 4.43
C GLN A 109 5.19 13.38 3.55
N LYS A 110 5.77 13.38 2.35
CA LYS A 110 5.58 14.45 1.37
C LYS A 110 4.12 14.64 0.90
N ARG A 111 3.23 13.68 1.18
CA ARG A 111 1.81 13.70 0.84
C ARG A 111 0.91 13.93 2.07
N GLY A 112 1.51 14.32 3.19
CA GLY A 112 0.78 14.70 4.41
C GLY A 112 0.48 13.55 5.35
N PHE A 113 1.02 12.35 5.10
CA PHE A 113 0.95 11.29 6.10
C PHE A 113 1.97 11.58 7.21
N ASP A 114 1.58 11.40 8.47
CA ASP A 114 2.46 11.50 9.63
C ASP A 114 2.78 10.11 10.20
N LEU A 115 3.90 9.99 10.92
CA LEU A 115 4.27 8.76 11.61
C LEU A 115 3.41 8.60 12.86
N GLN A 116 2.60 7.55 12.90
CA GLN A 116 1.70 7.27 14.02
C GLN A 116 2.32 6.30 15.03
N ALA A 117 2.94 5.22 14.55
CA ALA A 117 3.47 4.18 15.43
C ALA A 117 4.64 3.42 14.83
N VAL A 118 5.47 2.87 15.72
CA VAL A 118 6.51 1.88 15.39
C VAL A 118 6.16 0.57 16.06
N HIS A 119 5.97 -0.48 15.27
CA HIS A 119 5.69 -1.83 15.77
C HIS A 119 6.97 -2.65 15.69
N ARG A 120 7.70 -2.64 16.81
CA ARG A 120 8.99 -3.32 16.91
C ARG A 120 8.82 -4.82 16.73
N ASP A 121 9.75 -5.38 15.97
CA ASP A 121 9.83 -6.79 15.55
C ASP A 121 8.58 -7.37 14.87
N ALA A 122 7.60 -6.53 14.47
CA ALA A 122 6.37 -6.99 13.82
C ALA A 122 6.63 -7.70 12.48
N ILE A 123 7.66 -7.31 11.72
CA ILE A 123 8.02 -8.03 10.48
C ILE A 123 8.70 -9.37 10.78
N THR A 124 9.42 -9.47 11.90
CA THR A 124 9.96 -10.76 12.37
C THR A 124 8.82 -11.75 12.63
N GLU A 125 7.72 -11.29 13.23
CA GLU A 125 6.52 -12.10 13.44
C GLU A 125 5.77 -12.34 12.12
N ALA A 126 5.66 -11.35 11.23
CA ALA A 126 5.03 -11.48 9.92
C ALA A 126 5.70 -12.57 9.06
N ARG A 127 7.01 -12.80 9.20
CA ARG A 127 7.72 -13.91 8.53
C ARG A 127 7.20 -15.29 8.89
N LYS A 128 6.60 -15.47 10.07
CA LYS A 128 5.96 -16.75 10.44
C LYS A 128 4.73 -17.02 9.58
N LEU A 129 4.07 -15.96 9.09
CA LEU A 129 2.91 -16.03 8.19
C LEU A 129 3.31 -16.00 6.71
N LYS A 130 4.32 -15.19 6.37
CA LYS A 130 4.86 -15.02 5.01
C LYS A 130 6.38 -15.16 5.06
N SER A 131 6.86 -16.41 5.01
CA SER A 131 8.30 -16.74 5.11
C SER A 131 9.14 -16.20 3.95
N SER A 132 8.50 -15.76 2.86
CA SER A 132 9.16 -15.12 1.73
C SER A 132 9.61 -13.68 1.99
N ILE A 133 9.27 -13.05 3.13
CA ILE A 133 9.77 -11.71 3.47
C ILE A 133 11.29 -11.79 3.73
N PRO A 134 12.13 -11.09 2.96
CA PRO A 134 13.58 -11.19 3.06
C PRO A 134 14.10 -10.64 4.38
N LEU A 135 15.25 -11.14 4.86
CA LEU A 135 15.87 -10.68 6.12
C LEU A 135 16.48 -9.27 6.00
N ILE A 136 17.05 -8.97 4.83
CA ILE A 136 17.70 -7.70 4.49
C ILE A 136 16.91 -7.07 3.34
N GLY A 137 16.64 -5.77 3.47
CA GLY A 137 15.87 -5.01 2.49
C GLY A 137 16.72 -3.98 1.77
N TYR A 138 16.14 -2.81 1.53
CA TYR A 138 16.81 -1.71 0.85
C TYR A 138 18.05 -1.26 1.62
N ASP A 139 19.08 -0.86 0.88
CA ASP A 139 20.33 -0.29 1.39
C ASP A 139 21.06 -1.18 2.43
N GLY A 140 20.84 -2.50 2.38
CA GLY A 140 21.45 -3.46 3.30
C GLY A 140 20.87 -3.43 4.72
N ILE A 141 19.73 -2.79 4.93
CA ILE A 141 19.12 -2.62 6.25
C ILE A 141 18.30 -3.87 6.61
N PRO A 142 18.46 -4.43 7.83
CA PRO A 142 17.60 -5.52 8.30
C PRO A 142 16.13 -5.10 8.39
N ILE A 143 15.25 -5.92 7.82
CA ILE A 143 13.81 -5.69 7.87
C ILE A 143 13.26 -6.32 9.15
N ARG A 144 12.81 -5.51 10.10
CA ARG A 144 12.36 -6.00 11.41
C ARG A 144 11.07 -5.36 11.88
N HIS A 145 10.84 -4.10 11.55
CA HIS A 145 9.80 -3.31 12.17
C HIS A 145 8.82 -2.80 11.12
N GLU A 146 7.55 -2.75 11.51
CA GLU A 146 6.55 -2.01 10.76
C GLU A 146 6.54 -0.56 11.27
N LEU A 147 6.49 0.37 10.33
CA LEU A 147 6.21 1.78 10.58
C LEU A 147 4.80 2.06 10.08
N GLU A 148 3.95 2.54 10.97
CA GLU A 148 2.59 2.95 10.68
C GLU A 148 2.56 4.45 10.40
N LEU A 149 2.06 4.80 9.22
CA LEU A 149 1.82 6.18 8.84
C LEU A 149 0.33 6.41 8.63
N GLU A 150 -0.14 7.62 8.95
CA GLU A 150 -1.56 7.97 8.83
C GLU A 150 -1.80 9.36 8.25
N TYR A 151 -2.97 9.53 7.66
CA TYR A 151 -3.55 10.78 7.20
C TYR A 151 -4.95 10.90 7.81
N LEU A 152 -5.14 11.87 8.69
CA LEU A 152 -6.45 12.15 9.31
C LEU A 152 -7.38 12.84 8.31
N LEU A 153 -8.64 12.39 8.22
CA LEU A 153 -9.56 12.76 7.13
C LEU A 153 -10.43 13.99 7.38
#